data_AF-A0A822CWP5-F1
#
_entry.id   AF-A0A822CWP5-F1
#
_cell.length_a   1.000
_cell.length_b   1.000
_cell.length_c   1.000
_cell.angle_alpha   90.00
_cell.angle_beta   90.00
_cell.angle_gamma   90.00
#
_symmetry.space_group_name_H-M   'P 1'
#
loop_
_entity.id
_entity.type
_entity.pdbx_description
1 polymer ?
#
loop_
_entity_poly.entity_id
_entity_poly.type
_entity_poly.pdbx_seq_one_letter_code
_entity_poly.pdbx_strand_id
1 'polypeptide(L)'
;EKFFAALELSVVPVVLGRTNYSYFIPSSGYIDARQFSTMKSLAQYLNETRYNKEKYLSYFSWKKDYVWGLHQFFTPFCDLCLRLHLDSKPNIIDNIHKWWFDNSCQGAHIPP
;
A
#
# COMPACT_ATOMS: atom_id res chain seq x y z
N GLU A 1 4.86 6.77 1.62
CA GLU A 1 3.80 6.49 2.62
C GLU A 1 4.28 5.45 3.62
N LYS A 2 3.96 5.59 4.92
CA LYS A 2 4.58 4.84 6.04
C LYS A 2 4.31 3.34 6.02
N PHE A 3 3.08 2.92 5.68
CA PHE A 3 2.71 1.51 5.64
C PHE A 3 3.57 0.71 4.66
N PHE A 4 3.70 1.21 3.43
CA PHE A 4 4.47 0.54 2.37
C PHE A 4 5.97 0.45 2.69
N ALA A 5 6.53 1.47 3.34
CA ALA A 5 7.92 1.45 3.80
C ALA A 5 8.14 0.34 4.85
N ALA A 6 7.16 0.08 5.72
CA ALA A 6 7.27 -0.99 6.72
C ALA A 6 7.25 -2.39 6.09
N LEU A 7 6.59 -2.58 4.94
CA LEU A 7 6.52 -3.87 4.25
C LEU A 7 7.86 -4.29 3.65
N GLU A 8 8.72 -3.34 3.28
CA GLU A 8 10.09 -3.61 2.81
C GLU A 8 11.03 -4.04 3.93
N LEU A 9 10.67 -3.74 5.18
CA LEU A 9 11.42 -4.14 6.36
C LEU A 9 10.97 -5.53 6.86
N SER A 10 11.80 -6.17 7.67
CA SER A 10 11.48 -7.42 8.37
C SER A 10 10.78 -7.16 9.70
N VAL A 11 9.73 -6.32 9.68
CA VAL A 11 8.94 -5.94 10.85
C VAL A 11 7.45 -6.15 10.58
N VAL A 12 6.67 -6.36 11.64
CA VAL A 12 5.20 -6.42 11.55
C VAL A 12 4.63 -5.00 11.70
N PRO A 13 3.94 -4.45 10.69
CA PRO A 13 3.34 -3.14 10.79
C PRO A 13 2.19 -3.14 11.81
N VAL A 14 2.20 -2.20 12.74
CA VAL A 14 1.03 -1.85 13.56
C VAL A 14 0.42 -0.59 12.95
N VAL A 15 -0.82 -0.69 12.46
CA VAL A 15 -1.45 0.39 11.70
C VAL A 15 -2.60 1.02 12.48
N LEU A 16 -2.72 2.33 12.35
CA LEU A 16 -3.84 3.13 12.83
C LEU A 16 -4.19 4.16 11.75
N GLY A 17 -5.14 3.82 10.89
CA GLY A 17 -5.57 4.66 9.79
C GLY A 17 -6.97 4.26 9.33
N ARG A 18 -7.59 5.05 8.44
CA ARG A 18 -8.95 4.76 7.93
C ARG A 18 -8.95 3.81 6.73
N THR A 19 -7.79 3.56 6.13
CA THR A 19 -7.62 2.71 4.95
C THR A 19 -7.97 1.26 5.22
N ASN A 20 -8.45 0.56 4.18
CA ASN A 20 -8.56 -0.90 4.18
C ASN A 20 -7.26 -1.51 3.66
N TYR A 21 -6.38 -1.91 4.58
CA TYR A 21 -5.04 -2.41 4.25
C TYR A 21 -5.07 -3.80 3.57
N SER A 22 -6.17 -4.54 3.68
CA SER A 22 -6.39 -5.81 3.00
C SER A 22 -6.39 -5.69 1.47
N TYR A 23 -6.53 -4.48 0.92
CA TYR A 23 -6.36 -4.24 -0.52
C TYR A 23 -4.91 -4.35 -1.00
N PHE A 24 -3.93 -4.26 -0.09
CA PHE A 24 -2.52 -4.25 -0.44
C PHE A 24 -1.81 -5.54 -0.04
N ILE A 25 -2.10 -6.07 1.15
CA ILE A 25 -1.55 -7.34 1.65
C ILE A 25 -2.62 -8.11 2.44
N PRO A 26 -2.48 -9.43 2.62
CA PRO A 26 -3.37 -10.19 3.48
C PRO A 26 -3.47 -9.61 4.90
N SER A 27 -4.65 -9.73 5.53
CA SER A 27 -4.88 -9.26 6.90
C SER A 27 -4.02 -9.95 7.96
N SER A 28 -3.46 -11.11 7.64
CA SER A 28 -2.47 -11.82 8.46
C SER A 28 -1.09 -11.14 8.47
N GLY A 29 -0.84 -10.13 7.61
CA GLY A 29 0.46 -9.50 7.46
C GLY A 29 0.67 -8.21 8.26
N TYR A 30 -0.33 -7.73 8.99
CA TYR A 30 -0.26 -6.52 9.80
C TYR A 30 -1.18 -6.62 11.03
N ILE A 31 -1.01 -5.69 11.97
CA ILE A 31 -1.87 -5.57 13.16
C ILE A 31 -2.66 -4.27 13.06
N ASP A 32 -3.99 -4.37 12.94
CA ASP A 32 -4.87 -3.20 12.95
C ASP A 32 -5.22 -2.81 14.38
N ALA A 33 -4.73 -1.65 14.84
CA ALA A 33 -4.99 -1.16 16.19
C ALA A 33 -6.48 -0.95 16.47
N ARG A 34 -7.32 -0.76 15.43
CA ARG A 34 -8.78 -0.56 15.57
C ARG A 34 -9.54 -1.82 15.93
N GLN A 35 -8.93 -3.00 15.78
CA GLN A 35 -9.54 -4.28 16.16
C GLN A 35 -9.52 -4.50 17.69
N PHE A 36 -8.82 -3.65 18.43
CA PHE A 36 -8.72 -3.74 19.89
C PHE A 36 -9.66 -2.73 20.54
N SER A 37 -10.41 -3.20 21.54
CA SER A 37 -11.33 -2.36 22.31
C SER A 37 -10.64 -1.25 23.11
N THR A 38 -9.36 -1.43 23.47
CA THR A 38 -8.58 -0.46 24.24
C THR A 38 -7.10 -0.49 23.82
N MET A 39 -6.38 0.60 24.06
CA MET A 39 -4.92 0.62 23.87
C MET A 39 -4.19 -0.35 24.81
N LYS A 40 -4.76 -0.63 25.99
CA LYS A 40 -4.19 -1.61 26.93
C LYS A 40 -4.25 -3.03 26.38
N SER A 41 -5.37 -3.43 25.76
CA SER A 41 -5.49 -4.74 25.14
C SER A 41 -4.58 -4.89 23.91
N LEU A 42 -4.39 -3.83 23.13
CA LEU A 42 -3.37 -3.80 22.07
C LEU A 42 -1.96 -3.98 22.65
N ALA A 43 -1.59 -3.22 23.68
CA ALA A 43 -0.27 -3.33 24.30
C ALA A 43 0.01 -4.74 24.85
N GLN A 44 -1.00 -5.35 25.51
CA GLN A 44 -0.90 -6.72 25.98
C GLN A 44 -0.72 -7.71 24.82
N TYR A 45 -1.50 -7.57 23.76
CA TYR A 45 -1.39 -8.41 22.56
C TYR A 45 -0.01 -8.30 21.90
N LEU A 46 0.53 -7.09 21.78
CA LEU A 46 1.88 -6.87 21.24
C LEU A 46 2.94 -7.51 22.14
N ASN A 47 2.76 -7.42 23.46
CA ASN A 47 3.66 -8.05 24.42
C ASN A 47 3.62 -9.59 24.34
N GLU A 48 2.45 -10.20 24.20
CA GLU A 48 2.34 -11.64 23.98
C GLU A 48 2.96 -12.05 22.64
N THR A 49 2.75 -11.25 21.60
CA THR A 49 3.24 -11.52 20.24
C THR A 49 4.76 -11.46 20.15
N ARG A 50 5.43 -10.52 20.83
CA ARG A 50 6.91 -10.47 20.84
C ARG A 50 7.56 -11.68 21.51
N TYR A 51 6.88 -12.34 22.46
CA TYR A 51 7.42 -13.50 23.16
C TYR A 51 7.04 -14.82 22.50
N ASN A 52 5.95 -14.85 21.74
CA ASN A 52 5.56 -16.01 20.95
C ASN A 52 6.19 -15.96 19.55
N LYS A 53 7.32 -16.64 19.38
CA LYS A 53 8.09 -16.67 18.12
C LYS A 53 7.26 -17.18 16.94
N GLU A 54 6.47 -18.24 17.12
CA GLU A 54 5.66 -18.81 16.05
C GLU A 54 4.59 -17.83 15.58
N LYS A 55 3.90 -17.18 16.53
CA LYS A 55 2.92 -16.13 16.23
C LYS A 55 3.58 -14.94 15.54
N TYR A 56 4.75 -14.50 15.99
CA TYR A 56 5.46 -13.40 15.32
C TYR A 56 5.84 -13.76 13.88
N LEU A 57 6.34 -14.98 13.65
CA LEU A 57 6.76 -15.43 12.32
C LEU A 57 5.58 -15.68 11.38
N SER A 58 4.40 -16.03 11.90
CA SER A 58 3.21 -16.25 11.06
C SER A 58 2.78 -14.98 10.30
N TYR A 59 3.07 -13.79 10.83
CA TYR A 59 2.84 -12.51 10.15
C TYR A 59 3.66 -12.31 8.87
N PHE A 60 4.70 -13.10 8.64
CA PHE A 60 5.54 -13.01 7.45
C PHE A 60 5.22 -14.09 6.42
N SER A 61 4.24 -14.97 6.70
CA SER A 61 3.88 -16.08 5.82
C SER A 61 3.50 -15.61 4.40
N TRP A 62 2.78 -14.49 4.30
CA TRP A 62 2.39 -13.88 3.03
C TRP A 62 3.58 -13.48 2.15
N LYS A 63 4.77 -13.20 2.70
CA LYS A 63 5.93 -12.83 1.89
C LYS A 63 6.44 -13.98 0.99
N LYS A 64 5.96 -15.22 1.20
CA LYS A 64 6.26 -16.37 0.34
C LYS A 64 5.49 -16.32 -0.98
N ASP A 65 4.24 -15.86 -0.92
CA ASP A 65 3.30 -15.92 -2.04
C ASP A 65 3.22 -14.56 -2.78
N TYR A 66 3.67 -13.48 -2.14
CA TYR A 66 3.58 -12.12 -2.66
C TYR A 66 4.96 -11.47 -2.71
N VAL A 67 5.34 -11.00 -3.90
CA VAL A 67 6.53 -10.17 -4.07
C VAL A 67 6.15 -8.72 -3.79
N TRP A 68 6.58 -8.19 -2.64
CA TRP A 68 6.44 -6.77 -2.31
C TRP A 68 7.79 -6.07 -2.51
N GLY A 69 7.83 -5.09 -3.40
CA GLY A 69 8.99 -4.23 -3.58
C GLY A 69 8.64 -3.06 -4.47
N LEU A 70 8.73 -1.84 -3.93
CA LEU A 70 8.56 -0.62 -4.72
C LEU A 70 9.63 -0.54 -5.83
N HIS A 71 10.76 -1.21 -5.66
CA HIS A 71 11.90 -1.15 -6.57
C HIS A 71 11.82 -2.10 -7.78
N GLN A 72 10.99 -3.15 -7.73
CA GLN A 72 11.06 -4.22 -8.74
C GLN A 72 10.11 -4.01 -9.93
N PHE A 73 9.14 -3.10 -9.80
CA PHE A 73 8.14 -2.85 -10.85
C PHE A 73 8.00 -1.38 -11.26
N PHE A 74 8.64 -0.45 -10.55
CA PHE A 74 8.53 0.97 -10.87
C PHE A 74 9.71 1.45 -11.72
N THR A 75 9.59 1.21 -13.02
CA THR A 75 10.17 2.12 -14.01
C THR A 75 9.06 2.80 -14.81
N PRO A 76 8.05 3.44 -14.17
CA PRO A 76 7.05 4.20 -14.93
C PRO A 76 7.72 5.26 -15.81
N PHE A 77 8.90 5.71 -15.41
CA PHE A 77 9.74 6.59 -16.20
C PHE A 77 10.42 5.90 -17.39
N CYS A 78 10.77 4.61 -17.33
CA CYS A 78 11.27 3.89 -18.50
C CYS A 78 10.16 3.66 -19.52
N ASP A 79 8.97 3.24 -19.08
CA ASP A 79 7.81 3.08 -19.98
C ASP A 79 7.37 4.41 -20.57
N LEU A 80 7.37 5.48 -19.77
CA LEU A 80 7.12 6.84 -20.24
C LEU A 80 8.20 7.29 -21.23
N CYS A 81 9.48 7.10 -20.91
CA CYS A 81 10.61 7.45 -21.77
C CYS A 81 10.56 6.70 -23.10
N LEU A 82 10.24 5.40 -23.05
CA LEU A 82 10.05 4.56 -24.23
C LEU A 82 8.90 5.10 -25.08
N ARG A 83 7.75 5.42 -24.49
CA ARG A 83 6.62 6.03 -25.22
C ARG A 83 6.97 7.40 -25.79
N LEU A 84 7.66 8.26 -25.06
CA LEU A 84 8.12 9.57 -25.56
C LEU A 84 9.07 9.46 -26.76
N HIS A 85 9.83 8.36 -26.86
CA HIS A 85 10.71 8.11 -27.99
C HIS A 85 10.06 7.35 -29.14
N LEU A 86 9.05 6.51 -28.87
CA LEU A 86 8.35 5.73 -29.90
C LEU A 86 7.14 6.48 -30.50
N ASP A 87 6.42 7.27 -29.71
CA ASP A 87 5.32 8.08 -30.21
C ASP A 87 5.86 9.32 -30.93
N SER A 88 5.66 9.35 -32.25
CA SER A 88 6.14 10.42 -33.13
C SER A 88 5.29 11.69 -33.08
N LYS A 89 4.16 11.69 -32.37
CA LYS A 89 3.23 12.83 -32.27
C LYS A 89 3.29 13.45 -30.87
N PRO A 90 3.66 14.74 -30.75
CA PRO A 90 3.58 15.41 -29.47
C PRO A 90 2.11 15.57 -29.05
N ASN A 91 1.76 15.06 -27.87
CA ASN A 91 0.49 15.38 -27.23
C ASN A 91 0.62 16.73 -26.53
N ILE A 92 0.18 17.80 -27.19
CA ILE A 92 0.16 19.15 -26.63
C ILE A 92 -1.16 19.35 -25.90
N ILE A 93 -1.07 19.70 -24.62
CA ILE A 93 -2.23 19.99 -23.78
C ILE A 93 -2.26 21.50 -23.54
N ASP A 94 -3.14 22.20 -24.23
CA ASP A 94 -3.20 23.68 -24.19
C ASP A 94 -3.60 24.22 -22.82
N ASN A 95 -4.43 23.47 -22.08
CA ASN A 95 -4.84 23.82 -20.73
C ASN A 95 -4.85 22.57 -19.85
N ILE A 96 -3.81 22.45 -19.03
CA ILE A 96 -3.63 21.30 -18.15
C ILE A 96 -4.73 21.20 -17.08
N HIS A 97 -5.26 22.33 -16.60
CA HIS A 97 -6.33 22.35 -15.61
C HIS A 97 -7.61 21.76 -16.21
N LYS A 98 -8.02 22.21 -17.40
CA LYS A 98 -9.19 21.68 -18.10
C LYS A 98 -9.03 20.18 -18.41
N TRP A 99 -7.87 19.78 -18.91
CA TRP A 99 -7.60 18.37 -19.23
C TRP A 99 -7.65 17.48 -17.98
N TRP A 100 -7.12 17.95 -16.85
CA TRP A 100 -7.04 17.16 -15.63
C TRP A 100 -8.31 17.19 -14.79
N PHE A 101 -9.08 18.29 -14.80
CA PHE A 101 -10.21 18.46 -13.88
C PHE A 101 -11.58 18.34 -14.56
N ASP A 102 -11.72 18.77 -15.81
CA ASP A 102 -13.05 18.93 -16.40
C ASP A 102 -13.53 17.68 -17.15
N ASN A 103 -12.60 16.84 -17.63
CA ASN A 103 -12.89 15.64 -18.44
C ASN A 103 -12.15 14.38 -17.97
N SER A 104 -11.58 14.38 -16.77
CA SER A 104 -10.94 13.18 -16.23
C SER A 104 -11.96 12.34 -15.44
N CYS A 105 -11.79 11.02 -15.46
CA CYS A 105 -12.55 10.13 -14.60
C CYS A 105 -12.17 10.38 -13.13
N GLN A 106 -12.83 11.33 -12.49
CA GLN A 106 -12.65 11.62 -11.07
C GLN A 106 -13.42 10.63 -10.20
N GLY A 107 -12.95 9.38 -10.17
CA GLY A 107 -13.41 8.36 -9.23
C GLY A 107 -14.85 7.89 -9.41
N ALA A 108 -15.12 6.66 -9.00
CA ALA A 108 -16.45 6.11 -8.99
C ALA A 108 -17.39 6.95 -8.12
N HIS A 109 -18.56 7.31 -8.65
CA HIS A 109 -19.73 7.59 -7.84
C HIS A 109 -19.93 6.36 -6.93
N ILE A 110 -19.61 6.47 -5.65
CA ILE A 110 -20.06 5.50 -4.64
C ILE A 110 -21.41 6.04 -4.18
N PRO A 111 -22.55 5.50 -4.68
CA PRO A 111 -23.84 5.85 -4.11
C PRO A 111 -23.90 5.43 -2.63
N PRO A 112 -24.75 6.06 -1.81
CA PRO A 112 -24.84 5.83 -0.37
C PRO A 112 -25.14 4.37 -0.01
#